data_AF-X1K5X2-F1
#
_entry.id   AF-X1K5X2-F1
#
_cell.length_a   1.000
_cell.length_b   1.000
_cell.length_c   1.000
_cell.angle_alpha   90.00
_cell.angle_beta   90.00
_cell.angle_gamma   90.00
#
_symmetry.space_group_name_H-M   'P 1'
#
loop_
_entity.id
_entity.type
_entity.pdbx_description
1 polymer ?
#
loop_
_entity_poly.entity_id
_entity_poly.type
_entity_poly.pdbx_seq_one_letter_code
_entity_poly.pdbx_strand_id
1 'polypeptide(L)'
;MRRGKEIHPAIRDKIERKMMPKEELGRAMNLLALRYPRAIVDPATAALFILDCMRLDIDPLISPAEAVPVPFKSRLPDDTLKVTIQMVITEDGWLSMAARGCPDRWAGSPSVEVVHDNALAKSLCGDEDAWLWKATGRTKDMEPGQTSMAYGYFTHKEQKKAEDSKLP
;
A
#
# COMPACT_ATOMS: atom_id res chain seq x y z
N MET A 1 9.55 -23.90 -23.64
CA MET A 1 10.79 -23.91 -22.82
C MET A 1 10.48 -24.56 -21.47
N ARG A 2 11.31 -25.48 -20.99
CA ARG A 2 11.10 -26.17 -19.71
C ARG A 2 11.42 -25.21 -18.54
N ARG A 3 10.49 -25.07 -17.59
CA ARG A 3 10.70 -24.34 -16.32
C ARG A 3 11.89 -24.98 -15.58
N GLY A 4 12.87 -24.17 -15.15
CA GLY A 4 13.95 -24.60 -14.25
C GLY A 4 15.39 -24.59 -14.80
N LYS A 5 15.64 -24.17 -16.06
CA LYS A 5 17.01 -23.83 -16.48
C LYS A 5 17.28 -22.35 -16.20
N GLU A 6 18.35 -22.05 -15.46
CA GLU A 6 18.83 -20.68 -15.31
C GLU A 6 19.02 -20.04 -16.68
N ILE A 7 18.35 -18.91 -16.89
CA ILE A 7 18.47 -18.12 -18.11
C ILE A 7 19.87 -17.51 -18.09
N HIS A 8 20.62 -17.74 -19.17
CA HIS A 8 21.95 -17.16 -19.35
C HIS A 8 21.89 -15.65 -19.07
N PRO A 9 22.77 -15.07 -18.23
CA PRO A 9 22.65 -13.68 -17.76
C PRO A 9 22.44 -12.66 -18.89
N ALA A 10 23.23 -12.77 -19.98
CA ALA A 10 23.08 -11.89 -21.15
C ALA A 10 21.72 -11.99 -21.88
N ILE A 11 21.00 -13.11 -21.76
CA ILE A 11 19.66 -13.30 -22.33
C ILE A 11 18.61 -12.70 -21.39
N ARG A 12 18.77 -12.88 -20.07
CA ARG A 12 17.95 -12.23 -19.04
C ARG A 12 18.01 -10.71 -19.17
N ASP A 13 19.21 -10.13 -19.26
CA ASP A 13 19.40 -8.67 -19.42
C ASP A 13 18.74 -8.13 -20.70
N LYS A 14 18.76 -8.92 -21.79
CA LYS A 14 18.11 -8.55 -23.06
C LYS A 14 16.59 -8.65 -22.99
N ILE A 15 16.05 -9.61 -22.23
CA ILE A 15 14.61 -9.74 -21.98
C ILE A 15 14.15 -8.59 -21.09
N GLU A 16 14.84 -8.32 -19.99
CA GLU A 16 14.57 -7.19 -19.08
C GLU A 16 14.61 -5.85 -19.83
N ARG A 17 15.61 -5.60 -20.68
CA ARG A 17 15.66 -4.41 -21.54
C ARG A 17 14.49 -4.29 -22.52
N LYS A 18 13.91 -5.40 -22.96
CA LYS A 18 12.77 -5.42 -23.90
C LYS A 18 11.42 -5.31 -23.21
N MET A 19 11.34 -5.68 -21.93
CA MET A 19 10.13 -5.58 -21.13
C MET A 19 9.88 -4.18 -20.55
N MET A 20 10.82 -3.24 -20.74
CA MET A 20 10.75 -1.87 -20.22
C MET A 20 10.20 -0.88 -21.27
N PRO A 21 9.01 -0.29 -21.10
CA PRO A 21 8.56 0.91 -21.81
C PRO A 21 9.43 2.12 -21.43
N LYS A 22 9.93 2.85 -22.43
CA LYS A 22 11.17 3.61 -22.30
C LYS A 22 11.09 5.02 -21.69
N GLU A 23 9.93 5.64 -21.52
CA GLU A 23 9.87 7.03 -20.99
C GLU A 23 8.92 7.21 -19.81
N GLU A 24 7.63 6.87 -19.94
CA GLU A 24 6.69 7.02 -18.81
C GLU A 24 6.83 5.94 -17.74
N LEU A 25 6.94 4.66 -18.11
CA LEU A 25 7.18 3.61 -17.12
C LEU A 25 8.54 3.80 -16.43
N GLY A 26 9.59 4.13 -17.20
CA GLY A 26 10.91 4.44 -16.64
C GLY A 26 10.86 5.60 -15.62
N ARG A 27 10.08 6.66 -15.89
CA ARG A 27 9.87 7.76 -14.95
C ARG A 27 9.09 7.32 -13.71
N ALA A 28 7.99 6.59 -13.88
CA ALA A 28 7.19 6.06 -12.76
C ALA A 28 8.03 5.14 -11.85
N MET A 29 8.85 4.29 -12.45
CA MET A 29 9.77 3.41 -11.73
C MET A 29 10.82 4.19 -10.94
N ASN A 30 11.39 5.26 -11.51
CA ASN A 30 12.32 6.12 -10.80
C ASN A 30 11.66 6.83 -9.61
N LEU A 31 10.43 7.33 -9.77
CA LEU A 31 9.67 7.95 -8.68
C LEU A 31 9.38 6.94 -7.56
N LEU A 32 9.01 5.71 -7.93
CA LEU A 32 8.78 4.63 -6.96
C LEU A 32 10.06 4.17 -6.27
N ALA A 33 11.18 4.10 -6.98
CA ALA A 33 12.49 3.80 -6.39
C ALA A 33 12.93 4.88 -5.40
N LEU A 34 12.63 6.16 -5.68
CA LEU A 34 12.89 7.27 -4.75
C LEU A 34 11.99 7.19 -3.51
N ARG A 35 10.70 6.85 -3.68
CA ARG A 35 9.74 6.76 -2.58
C ARG A 35 9.90 5.51 -1.72
N TYR A 36 10.25 4.38 -2.34
CA TYR A 36 10.31 3.06 -1.71
C TYR A 36 11.66 2.35 -1.97
N PRO A 37 12.80 2.94 -1.60
CA PRO A 37 14.14 2.46 -1.99
C PRO A 37 14.51 1.09 -1.45
N ARG A 38 13.84 0.63 -0.39
CA ARG A 38 14.07 -0.70 0.22
C ARG A 38 13.23 -1.81 -0.40
N ALA A 39 12.13 -1.45 -1.08
CA ALA A 39 11.21 -2.40 -1.68
C ALA A 39 11.42 -2.48 -3.19
N ILE A 40 11.65 -1.33 -3.84
CA ILE A 40 11.86 -1.22 -5.27
C ILE A 40 13.35 -1.16 -5.55
N VAL A 41 13.97 -2.34 -5.61
CA VAL A 41 15.44 -2.49 -5.78
C VAL A 41 15.86 -2.85 -7.20
N ASP A 42 14.91 -3.28 -8.03
CA ASP A 42 15.16 -3.69 -9.40
C ASP A 42 13.97 -3.35 -10.32
N PRO A 43 14.21 -3.29 -11.64
CA PRO A 43 13.16 -2.95 -12.61
C PRO A 43 11.97 -3.90 -12.64
N ALA A 44 12.19 -5.21 -12.45
CA ALA A 44 11.13 -6.20 -12.54
C ALA A 44 10.15 -6.08 -11.36
N THR A 45 10.69 -5.86 -10.16
CA THR A 45 9.90 -5.59 -8.95
C THR A 45 9.03 -4.34 -9.11
N ALA A 46 9.60 -3.24 -9.61
CA ALA A 46 8.83 -2.02 -9.82
C ALA A 46 7.74 -2.21 -10.88
N ALA A 47 8.05 -2.90 -11.99
CA ALA A 47 7.09 -3.17 -13.04
C ALA A 47 5.92 -4.03 -12.54
N LEU A 48 6.18 -5.07 -11.74
CA LEU A 48 5.13 -5.88 -11.12
C LEU A 48 4.24 -5.04 -10.20
N PHE A 49 4.83 -4.24 -9.33
CA PHE A 49 4.08 -3.38 -8.42
C PHE A 49 3.23 -2.34 -9.17
N ILE A 50 3.77 -1.71 -10.22
CA ILE A 50 3.01 -0.77 -11.07
C ILE A 50 1.85 -1.49 -11.75
N LEU A 51 2.07 -2.68 -12.31
CA LEU A 51 1.02 -3.45 -12.96
C LEU A 51 -0.10 -3.84 -11.99
N ASP A 52 0.23 -4.19 -10.76
CA ASP A 52 -0.76 -4.50 -9.72
C ASP A 52 -1.54 -3.26 -9.30
N CYS A 53 -0.87 -2.12 -9.17
CA CYS A 53 -1.52 -0.84 -8.91
C CYS A 53 -2.50 -0.47 -10.04
N MET A 54 -2.05 -0.53 -11.29
CA MET A 54 -2.89 -0.28 -12.48
C MET A 54 -4.10 -1.23 -12.55
N ARG A 55 -3.93 -2.51 -12.19
CA ARG A 55 -5.04 -3.48 -12.20
C ARG A 55 -6.12 -3.16 -11.18
N LEU A 56 -5.75 -2.63 -10.03
CA LEU A 56 -6.68 -2.23 -8.96
C LEU A 56 -7.12 -0.77 -9.08
N ASP A 57 -6.68 -0.09 -10.14
CA ASP A 57 -6.83 1.35 -10.37
C ASP A 57 -6.22 2.22 -9.26
N ILE A 58 -5.36 1.69 -8.39
CA ILE A 58 -4.82 2.43 -7.24
C ILE A 58 -3.56 3.22 -7.61
N ASP A 59 -3.39 4.39 -6.98
CA ASP A 59 -2.24 5.26 -7.19
C ASP A 59 -1.23 5.16 -6.02
N PRO A 60 -0.03 4.58 -6.23
CA PRO A 60 1.00 4.47 -5.20
C PRO A 60 1.78 5.78 -4.96
N LEU A 61 1.56 6.81 -5.78
CA LEU A 61 2.26 8.10 -5.74
C LEU A 61 1.42 9.22 -5.12
N ILE A 62 0.12 9.05 -4.88
CA ILE A 62 -0.64 10.03 -4.09
C ILE A 62 -0.18 10.06 -2.62
N SER A 63 -0.53 11.12 -1.90
CA SER A 63 -0.23 11.27 -0.48
C SER A 63 -1.52 11.55 0.29
N PRO A 64 -1.91 10.69 1.25
CA PRO A 64 -1.34 9.37 1.59
C PRO A 64 -1.41 8.37 0.41
N ALA A 65 -0.46 7.42 0.32
CA ALA A 65 -0.42 6.46 -0.79
C ALA A 65 -1.55 5.43 -0.66
N GLU A 66 -2.18 5.03 -1.77
CA GLU A 66 -3.23 3.99 -1.79
C GLU A 66 -2.66 2.58 -1.65
N ALA A 67 -1.41 2.39 -2.07
CA ALA A 67 -0.69 1.15 -1.89
C ALA A 67 0.79 1.39 -1.66
N VAL A 68 1.38 0.50 -0.85
CA VAL A 68 2.80 0.50 -0.54
C VAL A 68 3.40 -0.88 -0.84
N PRO A 69 4.58 -0.95 -1.48
CA PRO A 69 5.30 -2.21 -1.67
C PRO A 69 6.08 -2.54 -0.39
N VAL A 70 5.81 -3.70 0.22
CA VAL A 70 6.45 -4.13 1.47
C VAL A 70 7.36 -5.33 1.23
N PRO A 71 8.65 -5.25 1.59
CA PRO A 71 9.58 -6.37 1.47
C PRO A 71 9.46 -7.33 2.65
N PHE A 72 9.08 -8.58 2.38
CA PHE A 72 9.09 -9.69 3.32
C PHE A 72 10.37 -10.52 3.12
N LYS A 73 11.16 -10.64 4.20
CA LYS A 73 12.37 -11.48 4.20
C LYS A 73 12.04 -12.83 4.81
N SER A 74 12.38 -13.89 4.11
CA SER A 74 12.25 -15.27 4.57
C SER A 74 13.59 -15.99 4.42
N ARG A 75 13.88 -16.90 5.35
CA ARG A 75 15.08 -17.74 5.30
C ARG A 75 14.67 -19.13 4.82
N LEU A 76 15.35 -19.62 3.79
CA LEU A 76 15.14 -20.95 3.23
C LEU A 76 15.91 -22.01 4.05
N PRO A 77 15.59 -23.32 3.90
CA PRO A 77 16.27 -24.39 4.64
C PRO A 77 17.78 -24.49 4.41
N ASP A 78 18.26 -23.96 3.29
CA ASP A 78 19.68 -23.87 2.93
C ASP A 78 20.37 -22.58 3.43
N ASP A 79 19.72 -21.86 4.35
CA ASP A 79 20.14 -20.56 4.91
C ASP A 79 20.15 -19.38 3.91
N THR A 80 19.63 -19.59 2.69
CA THR A 80 19.48 -18.52 1.70
C THR A 80 18.38 -17.53 2.13
N LEU A 81 18.67 -16.23 2.03
CA LEU A 81 17.68 -15.17 2.24
C LEU A 81 16.86 -14.92 0.97
N LYS A 82 15.56 -15.18 1.03
CA LYS A 82 14.59 -14.86 -0.02
C LYS A 82 13.80 -13.62 0.36
N VAL A 83 13.88 -12.58 -0.46
CA VAL A 83 13.04 -11.38 -0.35
C VAL A 83 11.85 -11.52 -1.29
N THR A 84 10.65 -11.29 -0.79
CA THR A 84 9.41 -11.24 -1.56
C THR A 84 8.76 -9.89 -1.34
N ILE A 85 8.46 -9.17 -2.42
CA ILE A 85 7.75 -7.90 -2.34
C ILE A 85 6.26 -8.19 -2.46
N GLN A 86 5.49 -7.72 -1.48
CA GLN A 86 4.04 -7.82 -1.46
C GLN A 86 3.44 -6.42 -1.40
N MET A 87 2.47 -6.16 -2.26
CA MET A 87 1.68 -4.94 -2.18
C MET A 87 0.76 -5.00 -0.97
N VAL A 88 0.79 -3.95 -0.15
CA VAL A 88 -0.16 -3.69 0.94
C VAL A 88 -1.03 -2.51 0.52
N ILE A 89 -2.34 -2.73 0.49
CA ILE A 89 -3.34 -1.68 0.23
C ILE A 89 -3.54 -0.93 1.54
N THR A 90 -3.41 0.39 1.51
CA THR A 90 -3.65 1.24 2.69
C THR A 90 -5.14 1.43 2.92
N GLU A 91 -5.52 2.03 4.04
CA GLU A 91 -6.92 2.37 4.30
C GLU A 91 -7.51 3.27 3.20
N ASP A 92 -6.77 4.30 2.79
CA ASP A 92 -7.16 5.17 1.68
C ASP A 92 -7.31 4.39 0.37
N GLY A 93 -6.41 3.46 0.07
CA GLY A 93 -6.52 2.63 -1.12
C GLY A 93 -7.73 1.71 -1.10
N TRP A 94 -8.04 1.10 0.05
CA TRP A 94 -9.24 0.29 0.22
C TRP A 94 -10.50 1.12 0.02
N LEU A 95 -10.54 2.34 0.56
CA LEU A 95 -11.67 3.26 0.42
C LEU A 95 -11.84 3.75 -1.02
N SER A 96 -10.77 4.12 -1.70
CA SER A 96 -10.79 4.46 -3.13
C SER A 96 -11.25 3.29 -3.99
N MET A 97 -10.81 2.06 -3.69
CA MET A 97 -11.32 0.86 -4.34
C MET A 97 -12.82 0.65 -4.09
N ALA A 98 -13.29 0.84 -2.86
CA ALA A 98 -14.71 0.72 -2.51
C ALA A 98 -15.56 1.77 -3.24
N ALA A 99 -15.08 3.01 -3.35
CA ALA A 99 -15.77 4.08 -4.07
C ALA A 99 -15.91 3.76 -5.57
N ARG A 100 -14.83 3.28 -6.18
CA ARG A 100 -14.81 2.89 -7.60
C ARG A 100 -15.60 1.62 -7.88
N GLY A 101 -15.58 0.66 -6.96
CA GLY A 101 -16.36 -0.58 -7.05
C GLY A 101 -17.86 -0.37 -6.82
N CYS A 102 -18.26 0.76 -6.25
CA CYS A 102 -19.65 1.12 -6.00
C CYS A 102 -19.94 2.57 -6.44
N PRO A 103 -19.75 2.91 -7.73
CA PRO A 103 -19.85 4.28 -8.21
C PRO A 103 -21.29 4.80 -8.13
N ASP A 104 -22.29 3.91 -8.11
CA ASP A 104 -23.70 4.27 -7.96
C ASP A 104 -24.06 4.71 -6.54
N ARG A 105 -23.25 4.35 -5.55
CA ARG A 105 -23.49 4.65 -4.13
C ARG A 105 -22.63 5.79 -3.61
N TRP A 106 -21.36 5.87 -4.02
CA TRP A 106 -20.41 6.83 -3.46
C TRP A 106 -20.23 8.08 -4.34
N ALA A 107 -20.06 9.23 -3.68
CA ALA A 107 -19.80 10.53 -4.29
C ALA A 107 -18.30 10.89 -4.15
N GLY A 108 -17.46 10.15 -4.88
CA GLY A 108 -16.00 10.26 -4.81
C GLY A 108 -15.38 9.30 -3.79
N SER A 109 -14.04 9.25 -3.77
CA SER A 109 -13.29 8.43 -2.80
C SER A 109 -13.43 8.98 -1.39
N PRO A 110 -13.69 8.13 -0.37
CA PRO A 110 -13.50 8.49 1.02
C PRO A 110 -12.03 8.83 1.30
N SER A 111 -11.78 9.57 2.36
CA SER A 111 -10.46 10.06 2.77
C SER A 111 -10.20 9.75 4.23
N VAL A 112 -8.95 9.45 4.59
CA VAL A 112 -8.51 9.27 5.97
C VAL A 112 -7.59 10.42 6.39
N GLU A 113 -7.80 10.93 7.60
CA GLU A 113 -6.90 11.90 8.22
C GLU A 113 -6.42 11.38 9.58
N VAL A 114 -5.13 11.56 9.89
CA VAL A 114 -4.58 11.29 11.23
C VAL A 114 -5.09 12.38 12.17
N VAL A 115 -5.55 11.98 13.36
CA VAL A 115 -6.10 12.88 14.36
C VAL A 115 -5.15 12.95 15.56
N HIS A 116 -4.72 14.16 15.89
CA HIS A 116 -3.84 14.43 17.03
C HIS A 116 -4.62 15.05 18.19
N ASP A 117 -5.54 14.28 18.78
CA ASP A 117 -6.36 14.71 19.92
C ASP A 117 -6.37 13.63 21.01
N ASN A 118 -5.55 13.85 22.05
CA ASN A 118 -5.40 12.91 23.16
C ASN A 118 -6.67 12.79 24.01
N ALA A 119 -7.47 13.85 24.13
CA ALA A 119 -8.72 13.82 24.89
C ALA A 119 -9.76 12.97 24.15
N LEU A 120 -9.83 13.12 22.83
CA LEU A 120 -10.67 12.28 21.97
C LEU A 120 -10.18 10.83 21.97
N ALA A 121 -8.87 10.58 21.87
CA ALA A 121 -8.29 9.23 21.95
C ALA A 121 -8.68 8.53 23.27
N LYS A 122 -8.54 9.21 24.40
CA LYS A 122 -8.99 8.71 25.71
C LYS A 122 -10.49 8.41 25.73
N SER A 123 -11.30 9.31 25.17
CA SER A 123 -12.75 9.15 25.13
C SER A 123 -13.18 7.95 24.28
N LEU A 124 -12.46 7.66 23.19
CA LEU A 124 -12.82 6.59 22.26
C LEU A 124 -12.32 5.21 22.68
N CYS A 125 -11.10 5.15 23.24
CA CYS A 125 -10.43 3.87 23.50
C CYS A 125 -9.78 3.75 24.88
N GLY A 126 -9.85 4.78 25.72
CA GLY A 126 -9.26 4.79 27.07
C GLY A 126 -7.74 4.96 27.10
N ASP A 127 -7.10 5.16 25.94
CA ASP A 127 -5.66 5.38 25.77
C ASP A 127 -5.45 6.78 25.17
N GLU A 128 -4.87 7.69 25.96
CA GLU A 128 -4.62 9.09 25.57
C GLU A 128 -3.61 9.23 24.44
N ASP A 129 -2.72 8.24 24.30
CA ASP A 129 -1.62 8.28 23.35
C ASP A 129 -1.87 7.33 22.15
N ALA A 130 -3.09 6.78 22.03
CA ALA A 130 -3.44 5.91 20.91
C ALA A 130 -3.30 6.63 19.56
N TRP A 131 -2.87 5.89 18.54
CA TRP A 131 -2.89 6.38 17.17
C TRP A 131 -4.35 6.47 16.71
N LEU A 132 -4.82 7.68 16.45
CA LEU A 132 -6.19 7.95 16.05
C LEU A 132 -6.24 8.42 14.61
N TRP A 133 -7.26 7.98 13.87
CA TRP A 133 -7.56 8.48 12.54
C TRP A 133 -9.08 8.62 12.35
N LYS A 134 -9.46 9.42 11.37
CA LYS A 134 -10.83 9.68 10.99
C LYS A 134 -11.01 9.41 9.51
N ALA A 135 -11.87 8.44 9.20
CA ALA A 135 -12.35 8.19 7.85
C ALA A 135 -13.56 9.08 7.57
N THR A 136 -13.54 9.81 6.46
CA THR A 136 -14.64 10.64 5.98
C THR A 136 -15.05 10.19 4.60
N GLY A 137 -16.35 10.02 4.35
CA GLY A 137 -16.86 9.64 3.04
C GLY A 137 -18.24 10.22 2.78
N ARG A 138 -18.67 10.22 1.52
CA ARG A 138 -19.97 10.75 1.13
C ARG A 138 -20.66 9.81 0.15
N THR A 139 -21.92 9.47 0.44
CA THR A 139 -22.78 8.73 -0.48
C THR A 139 -23.65 9.69 -1.29
N LYS A 140 -24.13 9.26 -2.46
CA LYS A 140 -24.87 10.11 -3.40
C LYS A 140 -26.25 10.55 -2.89
N ASP A 141 -26.81 9.81 -1.95
CA ASP A 141 -28.06 10.11 -1.24
C ASP A 141 -27.90 11.17 -0.14
N MET A 142 -26.66 11.57 0.21
CA MET A 142 -26.41 12.65 1.16
C MET A 142 -26.47 14.02 0.48
N GLU A 143 -27.13 14.97 1.16
CA GLU A 143 -27.22 16.36 0.71
C GLU A 143 -25.83 16.97 0.47
N PRO A 144 -25.68 17.91 -0.49
CA PRO A 144 -24.42 18.60 -0.71
C PRO A 144 -23.87 19.22 0.59
N GLY A 145 -22.65 18.83 0.96
CA GLY A 145 -21.99 19.28 2.20
C GLY A 145 -22.12 18.33 3.39
N GLN A 146 -22.94 17.28 3.30
CA GLN A 146 -22.97 16.21 4.30
C GLN A 146 -21.89 15.16 4.03
N THR A 147 -21.25 14.69 5.10
CA THR A 147 -20.31 13.58 5.08
C THR A 147 -20.61 12.62 6.23
N SER A 148 -20.40 11.33 5.99
CA SER A 148 -20.30 10.33 7.04
C SER A 148 -18.87 10.31 7.55
N MET A 149 -18.70 10.15 8.86
CA MET A 149 -17.39 10.00 9.47
C MET A 149 -17.37 8.82 10.45
N ALA A 150 -16.24 8.16 10.53
CA ALA A 150 -15.94 7.12 11.50
C ALA A 150 -14.52 7.33 12.05
N TYR A 151 -14.33 7.03 13.32
CA TYR A 151 -13.01 7.06 13.95
C TYR A 151 -12.47 5.64 14.09
N GLY A 152 -11.19 5.48 13.79
CA GLY A 152 -10.42 4.27 14.07
C GLY A 152 -9.25 4.59 14.98
N TYR A 153 -8.85 3.63 15.81
CA TYR A 153 -7.73 3.78 16.73
C TYR A 153 -6.88 2.51 16.82
N PHE A 154 -5.62 2.68 17.18
CA PHE A 154 -4.70 1.61 17.55
C PHE A 154 -4.05 1.96 18.89
N THR A 155 -4.19 1.10 19.88
CA THR A 155 -3.75 1.39 21.26
C THR A 155 -2.33 0.88 21.53
N HIS A 156 -1.66 1.46 22.51
CA HIS A 156 -0.36 0.96 22.99
C HIS A 156 -0.42 -0.47 23.50
N LYS A 157 -1.57 -0.89 24.03
CA LYS A 157 -1.79 -2.27 24.45
C LYS A 157 -1.78 -3.23 23.26
N GLU A 158 -2.38 -2.85 22.14
CA GLU A 158 -2.38 -3.63 20.91
C GLU A 158 -1.00 -3.66 20.27
N GLN A 159 -0.29 -2.52 20.26
CA GLN A 159 1.10 -2.46 19.83
C GLN A 159 1.96 -3.41 20.65
N LYS A 160 1.92 -3.32 21.99
CA LYS A 160 2.69 -4.18 22.89
C LYS A 160 2.36 -5.66 22.67
N LYS A 161 1.08 -5.98 22.46
CA LYS A 161 0.66 -7.35 22.14
C LYS A 161 1.25 -7.83 20.80
N ALA A 162 1.32 -6.97 19.79
CA ALA A 162 1.93 -7.29 18.50
C ALA A 162 3.45 -7.53 18.64
N GLU A 163 4.14 -6.66 19.38
CA GLU A 163 5.56 -6.79 19.70
C GLU A 163 5.87 -8.09 20.48
N ASP A 164 5.11 -8.35 21.55
CA ASP A 164 5.24 -9.56 22.38
C ASP A 164 4.96 -10.84 21.57
N SER A 165 4.05 -10.75 20.61
CA SER A 165 3.70 -11.88 19.71
C SER A 165 4.66 -12.02 18.52
N LYS A 166 5.68 -11.16 18.40
CA LYS A 166 6.59 -11.08 17.24
C LYS A 166 5.84 -10.98 15.90
N LEU A 167 4.67 -10.34 15.91
CA LEU A 167 3.97 -10.03 14.68
C LEU A 167 4.73 -8.90 13.97
N PRO A 168 4.88 -8.97 12.63
CA PRO A 168 5.64 -7.98 11.85
C PRO A 168 5.05 -6.58 11.94
#